data_AF-A0A852BBE3-F1
#
_entry.id   AF-A0A852BBE3-F1
#
_cell.length_a   1.000
_cell.length_b   1.000
_cell.length_c   1.000
_cell.angle_alpha   90.00
_cell.angle_beta   90.00
_cell.angle_gamma   90.00
#
_symmetry.space_group_name_H-M   'P 1'
#
loop_
_entity.id
_entity.type
_entity.pdbx_description
1 polymer ?
#
loop_
_entity_poly.entity_id
_entity_poly.type
_entity_poly.pdbx_seq_one_letter_code
_entity_poly.pdbx_strand_id
1 'polypeptide(L)'
;LLQVTVKDIEDFQNSYKNSEEERADVKAAYLNFKGDMDRIMESVMCTDYTDEPRIREMIEQAIDSGELPSYKAFVRESKQKMMSRRRRAEKEAKEAKKTKDELGLGGENDLQALIKSRSKDREKEMDNFFAHLEAKYGNSAKKGGKKTSAKKRKA
;
A
#
# COMPACT_ATOMS: atom_id res chain seq x y z
N LEU A 1 -4.23 -27.07 -0.74
CA LEU A 1 -3.54 -25.84 -1.21
C LEU A 1 -2.55 -25.46 -0.13
N LEU A 2 -1.27 -25.26 -0.47
CA LEU A 2 -0.27 -24.77 0.49
C LEU A 2 -0.68 -23.37 0.94
N GLN A 3 -0.96 -23.23 2.23
CA GLN A 3 -1.24 -21.93 2.85
C GLN A 3 0.10 -21.32 3.24
N VAL A 4 0.43 -20.16 2.66
CA VAL A 4 1.60 -19.38 3.06
C VAL A 4 1.25 -18.61 4.33
N THR A 5 2.09 -18.75 5.35
CA THR A 5 1.94 -18.09 6.65
C THR A 5 2.94 -16.95 6.81
N VAL A 6 2.71 -16.08 7.81
CA VAL A 6 3.66 -15.00 8.15
C VAL A 6 5.03 -15.59 8.53
N LYS A 7 5.03 -16.72 9.23
CA LYS A 7 6.25 -17.43 9.60
C LYS A 7 7.05 -17.88 8.38
N ASP A 8 6.40 -18.38 7.33
CA ASP A 8 7.09 -18.80 6.10
C ASP A 8 7.83 -17.62 5.43
N ILE A 9 7.25 -16.40 5.52
CA ILE A 9 7.87 -15.17 5.01
C ILE A 9 9.08 -14.78 5.87
N GLU A 10 8.96 -14.85 7.19
CA GLU A 10 10.05 -14.55 8.12
C GLU A 10 11.21 -15.55 7.97
N ASP A 11 10.90 -16.84 7.85
CA ASP A 11 11.87 -17.91 7.63
C ASP A 11 12.61 -17.71 6.29
N PHE A 12 11.89 -17.37 5.21
CA PHE A 12 12.50 -17.04 3.94
C PHE A 12 13.41 -15.81 4.03
N GLN A 13 12.93 -14.72 4.64
CA GLN A 13 13.72 -13.50 4.83
C GLN A 13 15.03 -13.80 5.58
N ASN A 14 14.98 -14.62 6.62
CA ASN A 14 16.16 -15.00 7.40
C ASN A 14 17.11 -15.88 6.59
N SER A 15 16.60 -16.77 5.72
CA SER A 15 17.45 -17.56 4.83
C SER A 15 18.08 -16.75 3.70
N TYR A 16 17.40 -15.69 3.23
CA TYR A 16 17.88 -14.86 2.13
C TYR A 16 18.88 -13.81 2.59
N LYS A 17 18.64 -13.12 3.72
CA LYS A 17 19.56 -12.09 4.22
C LYS A 17 20.92 -12.68 4.57
N ASN A 18 21.98 -12.04 4.10
CA ASN A 18 23.39 -12.43 4.16
C ASN A 18 23.76 -13.71 3.41
N SER A 19 22.86 -14.26 2.61
CA SER A 19 23.12 -15.43 1.77
C SER A 19 24.00 -15.08 0.56
N GLU A 20 24.50 -16.12 -0.11
CA GLU A 20 25.17 -15.96 -1.40
C GLU A 20 24.20 -15.48 -2.49
N GLU A 21 22.93 -15.88 -2.40
CA GLU A 21 21.87 -15.48 -3.33
C GLU A 21 21.64 -13.96 -3.26
N GLU A 22 21.50 -13.41 -2.06
CA GLU A 22 21.37 -11.96 -1.89
C GLU A 22 22.60 -11.21 -2.42
N ARG A 23 23.82 -11.71 -2.17
CA ARG A 23 25.04 -11.09 -2.70
C ARG A 23 25.04 -11.09 -4.23
N ALA A 24 24.59 -12.17 -4.86
CA ALA A 24 24.48 -12.27 -6.31
C ALA A 24 23.44 -11.27 -6.85
N ASP A 25 22.28 -11.17 -6.20
CA ASP A 25 21.22 -10.23 -6.56
C ASP A 25 21.65 -8.77 -6.41
N VAL A 26 22.34 -8.43 -5.31
CA VAL A 26 22.89 -7.08 -5.08
C VAL A 26 23.91 -6.73 -6.17
N LYS A 27 24.81 -7.66 -6.52
CA LYS A 27 25.77 -7.47 -7.62
C LYS A 27 25.07 -7.27 -8.96
N ALA A 28 24.06 -8.09 -9.26
CA ALA A 28 23.27 -7.97 -10.48
C ALA A 28 22.53 -6.63 -10.55
N ALA A 29 21.87 -6.21 -9.46
CA ALA A 29 21.21 -4.92 -9.35
C ALA A 29 22.20 -3.76 -9.52
N TYR A 30 23.37 -3.84 -8.90
CA TYR A 30 24.42 -2.82 -9.04
C TYR A 30 24.88 -2.65 -10.49
N LEU A 31 25.08 -3.75 -11.22
CA LEU A 31 25.43 -3.72 -12.64
C LEU A 31 24.30 -3.14 -13.50
N ASN A 32 23.07 -3.59 -13.27
CA ASN A 32 21.89 -3.15 -14.03
C ASN A 32 21.60 -1.65 -13.85
N PHE A 33 21.77 -1.14 -12.63
CA PHE A 33 21.49 0.26 -12.29
C PHE A 33 22.72 1.15 -12.22
N LYS A 34 23.88 0.64 -12.64
CA LYS A 34 25.14 1.38 -12.72
C LYS A 34 25.49 2.10 -11.40
N GLY A 35 25.28 1.40 -10.28
CA GLY A 35 25.57 1.90 -8.93
C GLY A 35 24.58 2.93 -8.37
N ASP A 36 23.39 3.10 -8.94
CA ASP A 36 22.35 3.94 -8.33
C ASP A 36 21.68 3.25 -7.15
N MET A 37 22.06 3.65 -5.94
CA MET A 37 21.55 3.07 -4.69
C MET A 37 20.04 3.20 -4.52
N ASP A 38 19.38 4.21 -5.09
CA ASP A 38 17.91 4.32 -5.00
C ASP A 38 17.25 3.10 -5.67
N ARG A 39 17.73 2.76 -6.86
CA ARG A 39 17.18 1.65 -7.66
C ARG A 39 17.59 0.29 -7.11
N ILE A 40 18.82 0.18 -6.60
CA ILE A 40 19.30 -1.06 -5.98
C ILE A 40 18.41 -1.41 -4.78
N MET A 41 18.22 -0.46 -3.86
CA MET A 41 17.40 -0.67 -2.65
C MET A 41 15.93 -0.97 -2.96
N GLU A 42 15.38 -0.43 -4.06
CA GLU A 42 14.00 -0.72 -4.51
C GLU A 42 13.87 -2.08 -5.22
N SER A 43 14.98 -2.67 -5.69
CA SER A 43 14.97 -3.89 -6.51
C SER A 43 15.32 -5.16 -5.76
N VAL A 44 16.18 -5.08 -4.73
CA VAL A 44 16.65 -6.25 -3.98
C VAL A 44 15.57 -6.69 -3.02
N MET A 45 15.35 -8.01 -2.94
CA MET A 45 14.31 -8.58 -2.08
C MET A 45 14.61 -8.36 -0.60
N CYS A 46 13.57 -8.40 0.23
CA CYS A 46 13.68 -8.32 1.70
C CYS A 46 14.51 -7.14 2.22
N THR A 47 14.60 -6.07 1.43
CA THR A 47 15.43 -4.91 1.72
C THR A 47 14.59 -3.78 2.28
N ASP A 48 15.03 -3.24 3.41
CA ASP A 48 14.51 -2.01 3.97
C ASP A 48 15.59 -0.91 4.00
N TYR A 49 15.20 0.32 4.36
CA TYR A 49 16.15 1.44 4.44
C TYR A 49 17.21 1.26 5.54
N THR A 50 16.98 0.38 6.52
CA THR A 50 17.93 0.06 7.59
C THR A 50 19.00 -0.92 7.13
N ASP A 51 18.74 -1.68 6.05
CA ASP A 51 19.69 -2.58 5.41
C ASP A 51 20.72 -1.87 4.51
N GLU A 52 20.52 -0.58 4.18
CA GLU A 52 21.40 0.15 3.27
C GLU A 52 22.90 0.07 3.65
N PRO A 53 23.31 0.22 4.93
CA PRO A 53 24.71 0.10 5.32
C PRO A 53 25.32 -1.26 4.96
N ARG A 54 24.57 -2.34 5.17
CA ARG A 54 25.00 -3.72 4.91
C ARG A 54 25.12 -3.99 3.41
N ILE A 55 24.13 -3.54 2.62
CA ILE A 55 24.16 -3.68 1.16
C ILE A 55 25.30 -2.86 0.55
N ARG A 56 25.54 -1.64 1.07
CA ARG A 56 26.68 -0.82 0.65
C ARG A 56 28.00 -1.52 0.93
N GLU A 57 28.18 -2.08 2.12
CA GLU A 57 29.38 -2.82 2.49
C GLU A 57 29.63 -4.01 1.55
N MET A 58 28.57 -4.76 1.18
CA MET A 58 28.69 -5.85 0.19
C MET A 58 29.18 -5.35 -1.18
N ILE A 59 28.68 -4.20 -1.63
CA ILE A 59 29.09 -3.59 -2.91
C ILE A 59 30.54 -3.09 -2.81
N GLU A 60 30.92 -2.43 -1.72
CA GLU A 60 32.28 -1.94 -1.48
C GLU A 60 33.28 -3.09 -1.50
N GLN A 61 33.00 -4.18 -0.77
CA GLN A 61 33.83 -5.38 -0.77
C GLN A 61 33.98 -5.99 -2.18
N ALA A 62 32.90 -6.00 -2.97
CA ALA A 62 32.94 -6.54 -4.33
C ALA A 62 33.65 -5.61 -5.34
N ILE A 63 33.68 -4.30 -5.09
CA ILE A 63 34.51 -3.35 -5.86
C ILE A 63 35.98 -3.53 -5.49
N ASP A 64 36.28 -3.65 -4.20
CA ASP A 64 37.65 -3.84 -3.69
C ASP A 64 38.26 -5.17 -4.13
N SER A 65 37.44 -6.24 -4.23
CA SER A 65 37.86 -7.53 -4.79
C SER A 65 38.03 -7.52 -6.32
N GLY A 66 37.59 -6.45 -7.00
CA GLY A 66 37.64 -6.32 -8.45
C GLY A 66 36.52 -7.05 -9.20
N GLU A 67 35.53 -7.59 -8.50
CA GLU A 67 34.38 -8.27 -9.11
C GLU A 67 33.37 -7.30 -9.73
N LEU A 68 33.26 -6.09 -9.17
CA LEU A 68 32.37 -5.04 -9.68
C LEU A 68 33.16 -3.81 -10.17
N PRO A 69 32.72 -3.18 -11.26
CA PRO A 69 33.29 -1.91 -11.70
C PRO A 69 32.91 -0.78 -10.74
N SER A 70 33.82 0.19 -10.57
CA SER A 70 33.55 1.39 -9.80
C SER A 70 32.69 2.38 -10.61
N TYR A 71 31.42 2.55 -10.24
CA TYR A 71 30.52 3.52 -10.88
C TYR A 71 30.49 4.84 -10.12
N LYS A 72 30.56 5.96 -10.86
CA LYS A 72 30.55 7.32 -10.29
C LYS A 72 29.30 7.60 -9.45
N ALA A 73 28.15 7.03 -9.82
CA ALA A 73 26.88 7.21 -9.11
C ALA A 73 26.96 6.70 -7.66
N PHE A 74 27.65 5.58 -7.45
CA PHE A 74 27.86 4.99 -6.14
C PHE A 74 28.95 5.72 -5.36
N VAL A 75 30.14 5.88 -5.96
CA VAL A 75 31.32 6.42 -5.27
C VAL A 75 31.16 7.89 -4.87
N ARG A 76 30.47 8.69 -5.72
CA ARG A 76 30.28 10.13 -5.47
C ARG A 76 28.90 10.43 -4.90
N GLU A 77 28.23 9.44 -4.33
CA GLU A 77 26.93 9.67 -3.73
C GLU A 77 27.03 10.64 -2.55
N SER A 78 26.17 11.67 -2.57
CA SER A 78 26.16 12.65 -1.49
C SER A 78 25.50 12.08 -0.22
N LYS A 79 26.00 12.49 0.95
CA LYS A 79 25.36 12.21 2.23
C LYS A 79 23.90 12.70 2.29
N GLN A 80 23.60 13.80 1.59
CA GLN A 80 22.24 14.32 1.50
C GLN A 80 21.31 13.34 0.78
N LYS A 81 21.77 12.69 -0.30
CA LYS A 81 20.98 11.70 -1.03
C LYS A 81 20.66 10.48 -0.16
N MET A 82 21.66 9.95 0.55
CA MET A 82 21.48 8.86 1.53
C MET A 82 20.46 9.24 2.62
N MET A 83 20.61 10.42 3.23
CA MET A 83 19.67 10.89 4.26
C MET A 83 18.26 11.14 3.70
N SER A 84 18.16 11.59 2.45
CA SER A 84 16.87 11.81 1.79
C SER A 84 16.11 10.50 1.59
N ARG A 85 16.78 9.41 1.17
CA ARG A 85 16.18 8.07 1.08
C ARG A 85 15.58 7.64 2.41
N ARG A 86 16.39 7.69 3.48
CA ARG A 86 15.94 7.35 4.83
C ARG A 86 14.73 8.18 5.26
N ARG A 87 14.75 9.49 5.05
CA ARG A 87 13.63 10.39 5.39
C ARG A 87 12.36 10.06 4.60
N ARG A 88 12.48 9.68 3.32
CA ARG A 88 11.34 9.25 2.50
C ARG A 88 10.70 8.00 3.09
N ALA A 89 11.49 6.98 3.39
CA ALA A 89 11.00 5.74 4.00
C ALA A 89 10.36 5.98 5.38
N GLU A 90 10.97 6.82 6.23
CA GLU A 90 10.40 7.18 7.53
C GLU A 90 9.08 7.95 7.42
N LYS A 91 8.95 8.80 6.40
CA LYS A 91 7.71 9.55 6.12
C LYS A 91 6.61 8.60 5.65
N GLU A 92 6.90 7.73 4.69
CA GLU A 92 5.97 6.72 4.19
C GLU A 92 5.50 5.79 5.32
N ALA A 93 6.40 5.35 6.20
CA ALA A 93 6.05 4.52 7.35
C ALA A 93 5.09 5.24 8.33
N LYS A 94 5.27 6.55 8.54
CA LYS A 94 4.37 7.37 9.38
C LYS A 94 2.99 7.52 8.74
N GLU A 95 2.94 7.77 7.44
CA GLU A 95 1.68 7.90 6.68
C GLU A 95 0.93 6.57 6.64
N ALA A 96 1.64 5.45 6.43
CA ALA A 96 1.08 4.11 6.48
C ALA A 96 0.51 3.78 7.86
N LYS A 97 1.23 4.10 8.94
CA LYS A 97 0.74 3.91 10.31
C LYS A 97 -0.51 4.73 10.58
N LYS A 98 -0.51 6.02 10.21
CA LYS A 98 -1.68 6.89 10.39
C LYS A 98 -2.90 6.35 9.64
N THR A 99 -2.71 5.92 8.39
CA THR A 99 -3.79 5.34 7.57
C THR A 99 -4.30 4.03 8.17
N LYS A 100 -3.40 3.19 8.69
CA LYS A 100 -3.74 1.95 9.39
C LYS A 100 -4.63 2.24 10.61
N ASP A 101 -4.25 3.23 11.42
CA ASP A 101 -5.00 3.65 12.61
C ASP A 101 -6.38 4.25 12.24
N GLU A 102 -6.44 5.11 11.21
CA GLU A 102 -7.70 5.69 10.70
C GLU A 102 -8.68 4.65 10.15
N LEU A 103 -8.15 3.60 9.50
CA LEU A 103 -8.94 2.48 9.00
C LEU A 103 -9.26 1.44 10.08
N GLY A 104 -8.76 1.62 11.31
CA GLY A 104 -8.98 0.71 12.43
C GLY A 104 -8.38 -0.68 12.20
N LEU A 105 -7.26 -0.78 11.47
CA LEU A 105 -6.64 -2.06 11.12
C LEU A 105 -5.63 -2.49 12.19
N GLY A 106 -5.76 -3.72 12.69
CA GLY A 106 -4.84 -4.40 13.59
C GLY A 106 -5.09 -5.91 13.78
N GLY A 107 -6.11 -6.51 13.16
CA GLY A 107 -6.47 -7.92 13.25
C GLY A 107 -6.31 -8.71 11.96
N GLU A 108 -6.32 -10.04 12.06
CA GLU A 108 -6.08 -10.95 10.92
C GLU A 108 -7.15 -10.88 9.82
N ASN A 109 -8.40 -10.53 10.18
CA ASN A 109 -9.54 -10.54 9.27
C ASN A 109 -9.92 -9.15 8.74
N ASP A 110 -9.09 -8.14 8.97
CA ASP A 110 -9.43 -6.75 8.71
C ASP A 110 -9.65 -6.45 7.24
N LEU A 111 -8.86 -7.05 6.36
CA LEU A 111 -9.06 -6.90 4.92
C LEU A 111 -10.44 -7.42 4.50
N GLN A 112 -10.83 -8.59 5.03
CA GLN A 112 -12.14 -9.17 4.77
C GLN A 112 -13.25 -8.28 5.35
N ALA A 113 -13.05 -7.73 6.55
CA ALA A 113 -13.99 -6.82 7.18
C ALA A 113 -14.16 -5.52 6.38
N LEU A 114 -13.07 -4.91 5.93
CA LEU A 114 -13.09 -3.73 5.07
C LEU A 114 -13.81 -3.97 3.74
N ILE A 115 -13.54 -5.11 3.08
CA ILE A 115 -14.22 -5.47 1.83
C ILE A 115 -15.72 -5.62 2.06
N LYS A 116 -16.12 -6.31 3.13
CA LYS A 116 -17.53 -6.47 3.49
C LYS A 116 -18.20 -5.14 3.81
N SER A 117 -17.53 -4.25 4.56
CA SER A 117 -18.03 -2.91 4.85
C SER A 117 -18.27 -2.12 3.57
N ARG A 118 -17.26 -2.04 2.70
CA ARG A 118 -17.36 -1.32 1.42
C ARG A 118 -18.46 -1.88 0.52
N SER A 119 -18.68 -3.19 0.52
CA SER A 119 -19.79 -3.80 -0.24
C SER A 119 -21.16 -3.37 0.29
N LYS A 120 -21.33 -3.33 1.62
CA LYS A 120 -22.56 -2.83 2.25
C LYS A 120 -22.77 -1.34 2.01
N ASP A 121 -21.71 -0.55 2.04
CA ASP A 121 -21.80 0.89 1.77
C ASP A 121 -22.23 1.14 0.32
N ARG A 122 -21.67 0.39 -0.65
CA ARG A 122 -22.13 0.46 -2.05
C ARG A 122 -23.59 0.08 -2.22
N GLU A 123 -24.08 -0.92 -1.49
CA GLU A 123 -25.50 -1.32 -1.52
C GLU A 123 -26.41 -0.19 -1.01
N LYS A 124 -26.06 0.44 0.12
CA LYS A 124 -26.79 1.60 0.66
C LYS A 124 -26.81 2.78 -0.30
N GLU A 125 -25.67 3.07 -0.95
CA GLU A 125 -25.60 4.13 -1.96
C GLU A 125 -26.50 3.82 -3.18
N MET A 126 -26.59 2.55 -3.59
CA MET A 126 -27.52 2.13 -4.65
C MET A 126 -28.98 2.29 -4.21
N ASP A 127 -29.34 1.91 -2.98
CA ASP A 127 -30.69 2.09 -2.45
C ASP A 127 -31.06 3.57 -2.40
N ASN A 128 -30.15 4.43 -1.93
CA ASN A 128 -30.33 5.87 -1.95
C ASN A 128 -30.51 6.41 -3.37
N PHE A 129 -29.72 5.93 -4.33
CA PHE A 129 -29.85 6.31 -5.73
C PHE A 129 -31.21 5.91 -6.31
N PHE A 130 -31.68 4.67 -6.07
CA PHE A 130 -32.99 4.22 -6.50
C PHE A 130 -34.12 5.01 -5.83
N ALA A 131 -34.02 5.33 -4.54
CA ALA A 131 -34.99 6.17 -3.84
C ALA A 131 -35.06 7.58 -4.44
N HIS A 132 -33.93 8.16 -4.86
CA HIS A 132 -33.92 9.45 -5.56
C HIS A 132 -34.56 9.37 -6.94
N LEU A 133 -34.33 8.28 -7.70
CA LEU A 133 -34.99 8.05 -8.97
C LEU A 133 -36.50 7.87 -8.80
N GLU A 134 -36.94 7.09 -7.80
CA GLU A 134 -38.34 6.89 -7.47
C GLU A 134 -39.01 8.21 -7.07
N ALA A 135 -38.38 9.03 -6.23
CA ALA A 135 -38.93 10.33 -5.85
C ALA A 135 -39.09 11.29 -7.05
N LYS A 136 -38.15 11.26 -8.00
CA LYS A 136 -38.15 12.15 -9.16
C LYS A 136 -39.10 11.70 -10.27
N TYR A 137 -39.19 10.40 -10.54
CA TYR A 137 -39.92 9.86 -11.68
C TYR A 137 -41.11 8.97 -11.30
N GLY A 138 -41.14 8.42 -10.10
CA GLY A 138 -42.22 7.55 -9.60
C GLY A 138 -43.51 8.30 -9.24
N ASN A 139 -43.52 9.63 -9.31
CA ASN A 139 -44.74 10.42 -9.09
C ASN A 139 -45.63 10.47 -10.34
N SER A 140 -46.12 9.30 -10.77
CA SER A 140 -47.39 9.17 -11.49
C SER A 140 -48.38 8.46 -10.57
N ALA A 141 -49.34 9.23 -10.06
CA ALA A 141 -50.50 8.82 -9.25
C ALA A 141 -50.27 8.61 -7.73
N LYS A 142 -50.32 9.71 -6.96
CA LYS A 142 -51.27 9.91 -5.85
C LYS A 142 -51.13 11.32 -5.24
N LYS A 143 -51.73 12.30 -5.91
CA LYS A 143 -52.18 13.54 -5.27
C LYS A 143 -53.59 13.88 -5.76
N GLY A 144 -54.51 12.94 -5.57
CA GLY A 144 -55.92 13.08 -5.87
C GLY A 144 -56.75 13.26 -4.60
N GLY A 145 -57.20 14.51 -4.37
CA GLY A 145 -58.49 14.80 -3.76
C GLY A 145 -58.66 14.62 -2.23
N LYS A 146 -58.25 15.61 -1.44
CA LYS A 146 -58.94 15.89 -0.17
C LYS A 146 -60.25 16.63 -0.51
N LYS A 147 -61.34 15.90 -0.77
CA LYS A 147 -62.68 16.49 -0.87
C LYS A 147 -63.12 16.96 0.51
N THR A 148 -63.13 18.28 0.71
CA THR A 148 -63.90 18.92 1.78
C THR A 148 -65.39 18.85 1.42
N SER A 149 -66.17 17.99 2.07
CA SER A 149 -67.63 18.05 2.00
C SER A 149 -68.15 18.98 3.10
N ALA A 150 -68.42 20.23 2.71
CA ALA A 150 -69.20 21.14 3.52
C ALA A 150 -70.70 20.89 3.33
N LYS A 151 -71.40 20.74 4.46
CA LYS A 151 -72.76 21.23 4.76
C LYS A 151 -73.98 20.42 4.27
N LYS A 152 -74.72 19.88 5.25
CA LYS A 152 -76.19 19.97 5.25
C LYS A 152 -76.69 20.38 6.64
N ARG A 153 -77.41 21.50 6.70
CA ARG A 153 -78.06 22.08 7.88
C ARG A 153 -79.53 21.61 7.93
N LYS A 154 -80.01 21.41 9.17
CA LYS A 154 -81.37 21.60 9.72
C LYS A 154 -82.53 20.70 9.24
N ALA A 155 -83.16 20.02 10.22
CA ALA A 155 -84.44 20.44 10.77
C ALA A 155 -84.32 20.42 12.30
#